data_AF-A0A9D1NKD8-F1
#
_entry.id   AF-A0A9D1NKD8-F1
#
_cell.length_a   1.000
_cell.length_b   1.000
_cell.length_c   1.000
_cell.angle_alpha   90.00
_cell.angle_beta   90.00
_cell.angle_gamma   90.00
#
_symmetry.space_group_name_H-M   'P 1'
#
loop_
_entity.id
_entity.type
_entity.pdbx_description
1 polymer ?
#
loop_
_entity_poly.entity_id
_entity_poly.type
_entity_poly.pdbx_seq_one_letter_code
_entity_poly.pdbx_strand_id
1 'polypeptide(L)'
;MKDIVVGRLGIDAPGPGYCHFPLGRGNEWFDQLTAERKVVRYEKGRAKIDWVKDAEKRNEALDCRVYAFAALRLESPDWQREGYALKKRAEAEAAPAAVPAADESAAERPAARKIPAGRPLFPAAGKAQPPPAAPQKQTSVLARLSALRRRR
;
A
#
# COMPACT_ATOMS: atom_id res chain seq x y z
N MET A 1 -20.46 -9.38 -9.58
CA MET A 1 -19.00 -9.43 -9.31
C MET A 1 -18.45 -8.08 -8.86
N LYS A 2 -18.83 -6.97 -9.53
CA LYS A 2 -18.39 -5.62 -9.18
C LYS A 2 -18.64 -5.22 -7.72
N ASP A 3 -19.82 -5.52 -7.17
CA ASP A 3 -20.14 -5.26 -5.76
C ASP A 3 -19.14 -5.91 -4.79
N ILE A 4 -18.66 -7.12 -5.08
CA ILE A 4 -17.72 -7.84 -4.23
C ILE A 4 -16.35 -7.16 -4.26
N VAL A 5 -15.89 -6.77 -5.45
CA VAL A 5 -14.60 -6.10 -5.62
C VAL A 5 -14.62 -4.76 -4.89
N VAL A 6 -15.65 -3.95 -5.11
CA VAL A 6 -15.77 -2.62 -4.48
C VAL A 6 -15.97 -2.75 -2.97
N GLY A 7 -16.78 -3.71 -2.51
CA GLY A 7 -16.95 -3.97 -1.06
C GLY A 7 -15.65 -4.35 -0.35
N ARG A 8 -14.74 -5.08 -1.03
CA ARG A 8 -13.42 -5.43 -0.50
C ARG A 8 -12.44 -4.27 -0.40
N LEU A 9 -12.64 -3.19 -1.17
CA LEU A 9 -11.80 -2.00 -1.07
C LEU A 9 -11.97 -1.27 0.27
N GLY A 10 -13.08 -1.49 0.98
CA GLY A 10 -13.33 -0.91 2.30
C GLY A 10 -12.82 -1.74 3.48
N ILE A 11 -12.02 -2.79 3.24
CA ILE A 11 -11.42 -3.59 4.30
C ILE A 11 -10.04 -2.99 4.63
N ASP A 12 -9.90 -2.41 5.82
CA ASP A 12 -8.67 -1.72 6.23
C ASP A 12 -7.64 -2.63 6.90
N ALA A 13 -8.09 -3.72 7.53
CA ALA A 13 -7.23 -4.65 8.26
C ALA A 13 -6.78 -5.81 7.36
N PRO A 14 -5.49 -6.21 7.42
CA PRO A 14 -5.01 -7.40 6.72
C PRO A 14 -5.80 -8.65 7.11
N GLY A 15 -6.24 -9.41 6.11
CA GLY A 15 -7.06 -10.59 6.32
C GLY A 15 -7.80 -11.02 5.05
N PRO A 16 -8.74 -11.98 5.17
CA PRO A 16 -9.52 -12.47 4.03
C PRO A 16 -10.26 -11.33 3.31
N GLY A 17 -10.00 -11.17 2.02
CA GLY A 17 -10.62 -10.12 1.21
C GLY A 17 -9.92 -8.76 1.25
N TYR A 18 -8.90 -8.58 2.10
CA TYR A 18 -8.07 -7.38 2.07
C TYR A 18 -7.38 -7.20 0.72
N CYS A 19 -7.38 -5.97 0.20
CA CYS A 19 -6.79 -5.66 -1.10
C CYS A 19 -5.34 -5.22 -0.95
N HIS A 20 -4.39 -6.08 -1.32
CA HIS A 20 -2.98 -5.70 -1.42
C HIS A 20 -2.70 -4.93 -2.71
N PHE A 21 -1.87 -3.89 -2.61
CA PHE A 21 -1.43 -3.07 -3.73
C PHE A 21 0.11 -2.99 -3.76
N PRO A 22 0.74 -3.06 -4.94
CA PRO A 22 2.18 -2.90 -5.05
C PRO A 22 2.60 -1.46 -4.72
N LEU A 23 3.77 -1.31 -4.12
CA LEU A 23 4.39 -0.02 -3.89
C LEU A 23 4.69 0.67 -5.24
N GLY A 24 4.42 1.97 -5.34
CA GLY A 24 4.70 2.77 -6.54
C GLY A 24 3.53 2.97 -7.51
N ARG A 25 2.30 2.53 -7.18
CA ARG A 25 1.11 2.99 -7.91
C ARG A 25 0.90 4.48 -7.65
N GLY A 26 0.76 5.28 -8.72
CA GLY A 26 0.43 6.69 -8.62
C GLY A 26 -1.04 6.92 -8.26
N ASN A 27 -1.37 8.12 -7.78
CA ASN A 27 -2.73 8.50 -7.38
C ASN A 27 -3.77 8.29 -8.49
N GLU A 28 -3.42 8.60 -9.74
CA GLU A 28 -4.31 8.41 -10.90
C GLU A 28 -4.87 6.98 -10.96
N TRP A 29 -4.06 5.96 -10.65
CA TRP A 29 -4.50 4.57 -10.67
C TRP A 29 -5.59 4.30 -9.61
N PHE A 30 -5.47 4.91 -8.43
CA PHE A 30 -6.47 4.80 -7.36
C PHE A 30 -7.73 5.61 -7.65
N ASP A 31 -7.59 6.76 -8.32
CA ASP A 31 -8.74 7.52 -8.82
C ASP A 31 -9.54 6.71 -9.86
N GLN A 32 -8.83 6.00 -10.75
CA GLN A 32 -9.48 5.08 -11.70
C GLN A 32 -10.12 3.87 -11.02
N LEU A 33 -9.50 3.33 -9.96
CA LEU A 33 -10.03 2.20 -9.18
C LEU A 33 -11.37 2.55 -8.50
N THR A 34 -11.57 3.83 -8.18
CA THR A 34 -12.76 4.36 -7.51
C THR A 34 -13.63 5.22 -8.43
N ALA A 35 -13.42 5.13 -9.77
CA ALA A 35 -14.09 5.97 -10.75
C ALA A 35 -15.59 5.73 -10.90
N GLU A 36 -16.11 4.64 -10.34
CA GLU A 36 -17.52 4.31 -10.36
C GLU A 36 -18.10 4.24 -8.95
N ARG A 37 -19.33 4.73 -8.82
CA ARG A 37 -20.09 4.67 -7.58
C ARG A 37 -21.46 4.07 -7.81
N LYS A 38 -21.98 3.44 -6.76
CA LYS A 38 -23.32 2.88 -6.71
C LYS A 38 -24.31 3.99 -6.35
N VAL A 39 -25.28 4.26 -7.21
CA VAL A 39 -26.31 5.28 -7.02
C VAL A 39 -27.68 4.61 -7.01
N VAL A 40 -28.51 4.98 -6.06
CA VAL A 40 -29.92 4.58 -6.05
C VAL A 40 -30.71 5.61 -6.85
N ARG A 41 -31.30 5.19 -7.96
CA ARG A 41 -32.20 5.98 -8.80
C ARG A 41 -33.62 5.45 -8.66
N TYR A 42 -34.59 6.34 -8.55
CA TYR A 42 -36.00 5.95 -8.50
C TYR A 42 -36.63 6.05 -9.89
N GLU A 43 -37.11 4.94 -10.43
CA GLU A 43 -37.85 4.88 -11.69
C GLU A 43 -39.24 4.34 -11.40
N LYS A 44 -40.29 5.11 -11.73
CA LYS A 44 -41.71 4.75 -11.50
C LYS A 44 -42.01 4.30 -10.05
N GLY A 45 -41.41 4.99 -9.07
CA GLY A 45 -41.59 4.69 -7.64
C GLY A 45 -40.83 3.46 -7.13
N ARG A 46 -39.99 2.81 -7.95
CA ARG A 46 -39.13 1.70 -7.54
C ARG A 46 -37.68 2.13 -7.48
N ALA A 47 -36.99 1.75 -6.39
CA ALA A 47 -35.55 1.97 -6.27
C ALA A 47 -34.80 1.00 -7.19
N LYS A 48 -33.99 1.56 -8.09
CA LYS A 48 -33.07 0.85 -8.96
C LYS A 48 -31.65 1.26 -8.58
N ILE A 49 -30.76 0.28 -8.57
CA ILE A 49 -29.36 0.47 -8.24
C ILE A 49 -28.59 0.50 -9.56
N ASP A 50 -28.03 1.65 -9.88
CA ASP A 50 -27.20 1.82 -11.07
C ASP A 50 -25.75 2.15 -10.66
N TRP A 51 -24.79 1.63 -11.43
CA TRP A 51 -23.39 2.01 -11.31
C TRP A 51 -23.12 3.16 -12.27
N VAL A 52 -22.66 4.29 -11.73
CA VAL A 52 -22.41 5.52 -12.50
C VAL A 52 -20.91 5.82 -12.47
N LYS A 53 -20.33 5.96 -13.66
CA LYS A 53 -18.93 6.37 -13.86
C LYS A 53 -18.80 7.89 -13.81
N ASP A 54 -17.76 8.37 -13.15
CA ASP A 54 -17.34 9.76 -13.27
C ASP A 54 -16.85 10.05 -14.70
N ALA A 55 -17.37 11.11 -15.31
CA ALA A 55 -17.07 11.44 -16.71
C ALA A 55 -15.59 11.76 -16.93
N GLU A 56 -14.97 12.44 -15.97
CA GLU A 56 -13.58 12.91 -16.05
C GLU A 56 -12.53 11.82 -15.76
N LYS A 57 -12.94 10.72 -15.11
CA LYS A 57 -12.02 9.65 -14.70
C LYS A 57 -12.05 8.49 -15.71
N ARG A 58 -10.87 7.95 -16.02
CA ARG A 58 -10.76 6.63 -16.67
C ARG A 58 -11.15 5.53 -15.66
N ASN A 59 -11.60 4.36 -16.12
CA ASN A 59 -12.02 3.26 -15.25
C ASN A 59 -11.27 1.95 -15.50
N GLU A 60 -10.17 2.00 -16.27
CA GLU A 60 -9.39 0.84 -16.69
C GLU A 60 -8.90 0.03 -15.48
N ALA A 61 -8.44 0.71 -14.42
CA ALA A 61 -7.98 0.04 -13.20
C ALA A 61 -9.07 -0.80 -12.51
N LEU A 62 -10.30 -0.28 -12.43
CA LEU A 62 -11.43 -1.00 -11.83
C LEU A 62 -11.85 -2.17 -12.71
N ASP A 63 -12.00 -1.96 -14.01
CA ASP A 63 -12.44 -3.00 -14.94
C ASP A 63 -11.40 -4.13 -15.06
N CYS A 64 -10.10 -3.82 -15.12
CA CYS A 64 -9.04 -4.82 -15.05
C CYS A 64 -9.12 -5.67 -13.78
N ARG A 65 -9.38 -5.05 -12.61
CA ARG A 65 -9.53 -5.81 -11.36
C ARG A 65 -10.78 -6.68 -11.36
N VAL A 66 -11.89 -6.19 -11.91
CA VAL A 66 -13.14 -6.97 -12.04
C VAL A 66 -12.93 -8.16 -12.99
N TYR A 67 -12.25 -7.96 -14.11
CA TYR A 67 -11.93 -9.05 -15.03
C TYR A 67 -10.95 -10.06 -14.44
N ALA A 68 -9.89 -9.60 -13.77
CA ALA A 68 -8.98 -10.50 -13.09
C ALA A 68 -9.72 -11.34 -12.03
N PHE A 69 -10.64 -10.73 -11.29
CA PHE A 69 -11.47 -11.44 -10.32
C PHE A 69 -12.45 -12.41 -10.98
N ALA A 70 -12.99 -12.08 -12.15
CA ALA A 70 -13.84 -12.96 -12.93
C ALA A 70 -13.06 -14.17 -13.46
N ALA A 71 -11.87 -13.94 -14.03
CA ALA A 71 -10.96 -15.00 -14.48
C ALA A 71 -10.57 -15.92 -13.32
N LEU A 72 -10.28 -15.34 -12.15
CA LEU A 72 -9.95 -16.13 -10.96
C LEU A 72 -11.11 -17.03 -10.51
N ARG A 73 -12.33 -16.50 -10.58
CA ARG A 73 -13.55 -17.26 -10.28
C ARG A 73 -13.83 -18.35 -11.31
N LEU A 74 -13.45 -18.13 -12.57
CA LEU A 74 -13.59 -19.11 -13.62
C LEU A 74 -12.59 -20.26 -13.44
N GLU A 75 -11.32 -19.94 -13.19
CA GLU A 75 -10.27 -20.93 -12.95
C GLU A 75 -10.53 -21.77 -11.69
N SER A 76 -11.08 -21.15 -10.63
CA SER A 76 -11.39 -21.81 -9.36
C SER A 76 -10.23 -22.66 -8.81
N PRO A 77 -9.04 -22.07 -8.60
CA PRO A 77 -7.88 -22.82 -8.16
C PRO A 77 -8.07 -23.41 -6.74
N ASP A 78 -7.41 -24.53 -6.48
CA ASP A 78 -7.35 -25.12 -5.14
C ASP A 78 -6.44 -24.30 -4.22
N TRP A 79 -7.07 -23.40 -3.46
CA TRP A 79 -6.38 -22.51 -2.54
C TRP A 79 -5.62 -23.22 -1.42
N GLN A 80 -5.98 -24.45 -1.06
CA GLN A 80 -5.24 -25.21 -0.05
C GLN A 80 -3.90 -25.65 -0.61
N ARG A 81 -3.91 -26.20 -1.82
CA ARG A 81 -2.70 -26.62 -2.54
C ARG A 81 -1.80 -25.43 -2.85
N GLU A 82 -2.35 -24.34 -3.39
CA GLU A 82 -1.58 -23.13 -3.71
C GLU A 82 -1.00 -22.48 -2.45
N GLY A 83 -1.79 -22.39 -1.37
CA GLY A 83 -1.32 -21.86 -0.08
C GLY A 83 -0.18 -22.69 0.51
N TYR A 84 -0.27 -24.02 0.43
CA TYR A 84 0.82 -24.91 0.86
C TYR A 84 2.09 -24.69 0.03
N ALA A 85 1.97 -24.59 -1.30
CA ALA A 85 3.10 -24.35 -2.18
C ALA A 85 3.79 -23.00 -1.90
N LEU A 86 3.01 -21.93 -1.70
CA LEU A 86 3.53 -20.61 -1.34
C LEU A 86 4.25 -20.63 0.01
N LYS A 87 3.68 -21.30 1.01
CA LYS A 87 4.32 -21.45 2.33
C LYS A 87 5.65 -22.17 2.21
N LYS A 88 5.70 -23.29 1.50
CA LYS A 88 6.95 -24.05 1.26
C LYS A 88 8.00 -23.22 0.52
N ARG A 89 7.58 -22.42 -0.47
CA ARG A 89 8.48 -21.50 -1.19
C ARG A 89 9.01 -20.40 -0.27
N ALA A 90 8.16 -19.80 0.54
CA ALA A 90 8.56 -18.78 1.51
C ALA A 90 9.53 -19.35 2.56
N GLU A 91 9.30 -20.57 3.04
CA GLU A 91 10.22 -21.28 3.94
C GLU A 91 11.59 -21.55 3.28
N ALA A 92 11.62 -21.92 2.00
CA ALA A 92 12.86 -22.13 1.25
C ALA A 92 13.62 -20.82 0.98
N GLU A 93 12.92 -19.70 0.78
CA GLU A 93 13.51 -18.36 0.61
C GLU A 93 13.97 -17.75 1.94
N ALA A 94 13.28 -18.09 3.04
CA ALA A 94 13.67 -17.69 4.39
C ALA A 94 14.78 -18.57 4.99
N ALA A 95 15.03 -19.75 4.43
CA ALA A 95 16.22 -20.51 4.74
C ALA A 95 17.43 -19.64 4.36
N PRO A 96 18.37 -19.38 5.28
CA PRO A 96 19.51 -18.54 4.95
C PRO A 96 20.21 -19.16 3.76
N ALA A 97 20.39 -18.36 2.70
CA ALA A 97 21.35 -18.70 1.66
C ALA A 97 22.64 -19.02 2.39
N ALA A 98 23.02 -20.30 2.38
CA ALA A 98 24.31 -20.73 2.90
C ALA A 98 25.34 -20.01 2.04
N VAL A 99 25.80 -18.85 2.52
CA VAL A 99 27.03 -18.23 2.04
C VAL A 99 28.07 -19.34 2.21
N PRO A 100 28.66 -19.86 1.12
CA PRO A 100 29.76 -20.79 1.28
C PRO A 100 30.80 -20.05 2.12
N ALA A 101 31.24 -20.68 3.21
CA ALA A 101 32.23 -20.13 4.11
C ALA A 101 33.39 -19.57 3.28
N ALA A 102 33.48 -18.24 3.23
CA ALA A 102 34.62 -17.58 2.65
C ALA A 102 35.81 -17.99 3.49
N ASP A 103 36.74 -18.68 2.85
CA ASP A 103 38.02 -19.11 3.39
C ASP A 103 38.72 -17.90 4.03
N GLU A 104 38.92 -17.95 5.35
CA GLU A 104 39.71 -16.99 6.12
C GLU A 104 41.19 -17.20 5.79
N SER A 105 41.64 -16.77 4.61
CA SER A 105 43.06 -16.73 4.31
C SER A 105 43.40 -15.63 3.31
N ALA A 106 44.45 -14.88 3.63
CA ALA A 106 45.09 -13.81 2.86
C ALA A 106 44.43 -12.42 2.89
N ALA A 107 44.35 -11.82 4.09
CA ALA A 107 44.41 -10.37 4.24
C ALA A 107 45.87 -9.91 4.40
N GLU A 108 46.64 -9.88 3.30
CA GLU A 108 47.84 -9.05 3.21
C GLU A 108 47.49 -7.81 2.37
N ARG A 109 47.42 -6.66 3.04
CA ARG A 109 47.07 -5.38 2.41
C ARG A 109 48.29 -4.84 1.66
N PRO A 110 48.26 -4.59 0.34
CA PRO A 110 49.26 -3.73 -0.25
C PRO A 110 48.94 -2.27 0.08
N ALA A 111 49.96 -1.54 0.52
CA ALA A 111 49.91 -0.17 0.98
C ALA A 111 49.27 0.78 -0.05
N ALA A 112 48.43 1.70 0.46
CA ALA A 112 47.77 2.75 -0.31
C ALA A 112 48.80 3.65 -1.03
N ARG A 113 48.79 3.62 -2.35
CA ARG A 113 49.49 4.60 -3.20
C ARG A 113 48.74 5.93 -3.13
N LYS A 114 49.39 6.98 -2.59
CA LYS A 114 48.81 8.33 -2.50
C LYS A 114 48.53 8.89 -3.90
N ILE A 115 47.26 9.17 -4.20
CA ILE A 115 46.83 9.91 -5.39
C ILE A 115 46.89 11.41 -5.03
N PRO A 116 47.51 12.29 -5.85
CA PRO A 116 47.52 13.73 -5.57
C PRO A 116 46.09 14.30 -5.69
N ALA A 117 45.75 15.20 -4.76
CA ALA A 117 44.43 15.79 -4.64
C ALA A 117 44.05 16.62 -5.89
N GLY A 118 43.23 16.05 -6.76
CA GLY A 118 42.52 16.77 -7.81
C GLY A 118 41.32 17.53 -7.22
N ARG A 119 41.11 18.76 -7.69
CA ARG A 119 40.01 19.66 -7.33
C ARG A 119 38.64 19.01 -7.54
N PRO A 120 37.67 19.12 -6.61
CA PRO A 120 36.34 18.56 -6.81
C PRO A 120 35.58 19.29 -7.92
N LEU A 121 34.97 18.55 -8.85
CA LEU A 121 34.20 19.07 -9.99
C LEU A 121 32.76 19.47 -9.62
N PHE A 122 32.34 19.34 -8.35
CA PHE A 122 30.98 19.68 -7.93
C PHE A 122 30.97 20.56 -6.68
N PRO A 123 30.10 21.59 -6.62
CA PRO A 123 29.95 22.41 -5.42
C PRO A 123 29.32 21.58 -4.30
N ALA A 124 29.83 21.76 -3.08
CA ALA A 124 29.38 21.07 -1.88
C ALA A 124 27.89 21.35 -1.61
N ALA A 125 27.07 20.30 -1.60
CA ALA A 125 25.67 20.36 -1.19
C ALA A 125 25.56 20.76 0.29
N GLY A 126 24.73 21.77 0.57
CA GLY A 126 24.48 22.30 1.90
C GLY A 126 23.87 21.27 2.85
N LYS A 127 24.10 21.49 4.16
CA LYS A 127 23.63 20.64 5.25
C LYS A 127 22.10 20.45 5.18
N ALA A 128 21.66 19.20 5.14
CA ALA A 128 20.26 18.82 5.29
C ALA A 128 19.76 19.22 6.68
N GLN A 129 18.65 19.95 6.71
CA GLN A 129 17.94 20.31 7.94
C GLN A 129 17.12 19.11 8.42
N PRO A 130 17.13 18.75 9.71
CA PRO A 130 16.33 17.65 10.21
C PRO A 130 14.83 17.93 10.09
N PRO A 131 13.98 16.90 9.91
CA PRO A 131 12.55 17.07 9.67
C PRO A 131 11.84 17.69 10.89
N PRO A 132 10.81 18.53 10.69
CA PRO A 132 10.06 19.12 11.79
C PRO A 132 9.27 18.06 12.58
N ALA A 133 9.28 18.20 13.91
CA ALA A 133 8.62 17.31 14.86
C ALA A 133 7.10 17.22 14.62
N ALA A 134 6.56 16.00 14.77
CA ALA A 134 5.13 15.72 14.69
C ALA A 134 4.31 16.53 15.72
N PRO A 135 3.09 16.98 15.38
CA PRO A 135 2.28 17.79 16.30
C PRO A 135 1.77 16.95 17.47
N GLN A 136 2.20 17.32 18.68
CA GLN A 136 1.68 16.80 19.94
C GLN A 136 0.23 17.26 20.14
N LYS A 137 -0.68 16.31 20.34
CA LYS A 137 -2.10 16.59 20.63
C LYS A 137 -2.21 17.35 21.94
N GLN A 138 -2.58 18.63 21.89
CA GLN A 138 -2.93 19.41 23.07
C GLN A 138 -4.23 18.87 23.67
N THR A 139 -4.13 18.21 24.81
CA THR A 139 -5.27 17.92 25.68
C THR A 139 -5.69 19.22 26.34
N SER A 140 -6.78 19.82 25.87
CA SER A 140 -7.31 21.05 26.46
C SER A 140 -7.81 20.79 27.89
N VAL A 141 -7.29 21.54 28.86
CA VAL A 141 -7.72 21.55 30.27
C VAL A 141 -9.02 22.37 30.48
N LEU A 142 -9.63 22.85 29.39
CA LEU A 142 -10.83 23.71 29.38
C LEU A 142 -12.16 22.95 29.19
N ALA A 143 -12.19 21.65 29.50
CA ALA A 143 -13.43 20.86 29.65
C ALA A 143 -13.70 20.47 31.12
N ARG A 144 -13.35 21.35 32.07
CA ARG A 144 -13.66 21.23 33.52
C ARG A 144 -14.55 22.34 34.08
N LEU A 145 -15.26 23.10 33.24
CA LEU A 145 -16.16 24.18 33.71
C LEU A 145 -17.52 24.23 33.01
N SER A 146 -18.05 23.09 32.58
CA SER A 146 -19.43 22.95 32.09
C SER A 146 -20.15 21.74 32.68
N ALA A 147 -19.87 21.42 33.95
CA ALA A 147 -20.60 20.44 34.75
C ALA A 147 -21.00 20.97 36.14
N LEU A 148 -21.17 22.30 36.29
CA LEU A 148 -21.75 22.88 37.50
C LEU A 148 -22.59 24.14 37.21
N ARG A 149 -23.48 24.05 36.21
CA ARG A 149 -24.61 24.99 36.08
C ARG A 149 -25.87 24.28 35.58
N ARG A 150 -26.23 23.22 36.31
CA ARG A 150 -27.59 22.64 36.35
C ARG A 150 -27.84 22.20 37.79
N ARG A 151 -28.04 23.18 38.67
CA ARG A 151 -28.70 23.10 39.99
C ARG A 151 -28.64 24.48 40.64
N ARG A 152 -29.51 25.36 40.17
CA ARG A 152 -30.28 26.39 40.88
C ARG A 152 -30.97 27.25 39.83
#